data_AF-A0A5U2FB27-F1
#
_entry.id   AF-A0A5U2FB27-F1
#
_cell.length_a   1.000
_cell.length_b   1.000
_cell.length_c   1.000
_cell.angle_alpha   90.00
_cell.angle_beta   90.00
_cell.angle_gamma   90.00
#
_symmetry.space_group_name_H-M   'P 1'
#
loop_
_entity.id
_entity.type
_entity.pdbx_description
1 polymer ?
#
loop_
_entity_poly.entity_id
_entity_poly.type
_entity_poly.pdbx_seq_one_letter_code
_entity_poly.pdbx_strand_id
1 'polypeptide(L)'
;GRDVNAEAAQVTASGDIGVAAGRDVNLTTATESDYHYREETKTKKGVLSRKKTHTIEEESRTREKGSLLSGDSVTVSAGNNLTVQGSDVVADHDVALGAGNNVDILAATNTDTSWRFKETKKSGLMGTGGIGFTIGSSKTTHDLREQGTTQSGSFSTVGSTDGSVAISAGNQAHIGGADLIAGKDLSLSGNSVIVEPGHDKRSRDEIFEQKKSGLTVA
;
A
#
# COMPACT_ATOMS: atom_id res chain seq x y z
N GLY A 1 -16.32 -25.00 -13.43
CA GLY A 1 -16.27 -25.41 -12.01
C GLY A 1 -17.27 -24.61 -11.21
N ARG A 2 -17.42 -24.87 -9.90
CA ARG A 2 -18.30 -24.05 -9.05
C ARG A 2 -17.72 -22.64 -8.88
N ASP A 3 -16.45 -22.57 -8.53
CA ASP A 3 -15.73 -21.32 -8.29
C ASP A 3 -14.40 -21.33 -9.04
N VAL A 4 -13.86 -20.16 -9.38
CA VAL A 4 -12.48 -19.96 -9.84
C VAL A 4 -11.83 -18.94 -8.91
N ASN A 5 -10.69 -19.29 -8.32
CA ASN A 5 -9.90 -18.38 -7.49
C ASN A 5 -8.48 -18.35 -8.04
N ALA A 6 -8.01 -17.15 -8.33
CA ALA A 6 -6.65 -16.87 -8.79
C ALA A 6 -6.02 -15.86 -7.84
N GLU A 7 -4.92 -16.23 -7.21
CA GLU A 7 -4.21 -15.43 -6.23
C GLU A 7 -2.77 -15.23 -6.74
N ALA A 8 -2.39 -13.98 -7.03
CA ALA A 8 -1.13 -13.64 -7.70
C ALA A 8 -0.80 -14.52 -8.93
N ALA A 9 -1.84 -14.99 -9.63
CA ALA A 9 -1.68 -15.90 -10.75
C ALA A 9 -1.41 -15.12 -12.04
N GLN A 10 -0.45 -15.57 -12.85
CA GLN A 10 -0.15 -14.94 -14.14
C GLN A 10 -0.54 -15.88 -15.27
N VAL A 11 -1.55 -15.48 -16.05
CA VAL A 11 -2.01 -16.20 -17.25
C VAL A 11 -1.86 -15.28 -18.44
N THR A 12 -0.98 -15.66 -19.36
CA THR A 12 -0.75 -14.94 -20.61
C THR A 12 -0.93 -15.91 -21.78
N ALA A 13 -1.71 -15.51 -22.76
CA ALA A 13 -1.96 -16.28 -23.98
C ALA A 13 -1.81 -15.39 -25.21
N SER A 14 -1.36 -15.95 -26.34
CA SER A 14 -1.35 -15.26 -27.63
C SER A 14 -2.70 -15.25 -28.34
N GLY A 15 -3.71 -15.87 -27.72
CA GLY A 15 -5.08 -15.95 -28.23
C GLY A 15 -6.04 -15.67 -27.08
N ASP A 16 -7.28 -16.12 -27.22
CA ASP A 16 -8.32 -15.76 -26.28
C ASP A 16 -8.16 -16.46 -24.92
N ILE A 17 -8.48 -15.73 -23.84
CA ILE A 17 -8.64 -16.28 -22.50
C ILE A 17 -10.13 -16.30 -22.15
N GLY A 18 -10.63 -17.49 -21.81
CA GLY A 18 -11.96 -17.69 -21.27
C GLY A 18 -11.91 -18.24 -19.85
N VAL A 19 -12.48 -17.50 -18.89
CA VAL A 19 -12.65 -17.94 -17.50
C VAL A 19 -14.14 -18.01 -17.17
N ALA A 20 -14.61 -19.18 -16.71
CA ALA A 20 -16.01 -19.36 -16.36
C ALA A 20 -16.19 -20.15 -15.05
N ALA A 21 -17.04 -19.62 -14.16
CA ALA A 21 -17.45 -20.28 -12.93
C ALA A 21 -18.98 -20.28 -12.79
N GLY A 22 -19.53 -21.40 -12.29
CA GLY A 22 -20.96 -21.52 -12.03
C GLY A 22 -21.46 -20.63 -10.88
N ARG A 23 -20.56 -20.14 -10.03
CA ARG A 23 -20.85 -19.23 -8.93
C ARG A 23 -19.91 -18.04 -8.97
N ASP A 24 -18.70 -18.14 -8.41
CA ASP A 24 -17.84 -16.96 -8.23
C ASP A 24 -16.52 -17.07 -9.00
N VAL A 25 -16.05 -15.95 -9.54
CA VAL A 25 -14.67 -15.80 -10.05
C VAL A 25 -13.98 -14.72 -9.21
N ASN A 26 -12.83 -15.06 -8.63
CA ASN A 26 -12.03 -14.14 -7.82
C ASN A 26 -10.61 -14.07 -8.37
N LEU A 27 -10.21 -12.89 -8.83
CA LEU A 27 -8.84 -12.54 -9.19
C LEU A 27 -8.32 -11.60 -8.10
N THR A 28 -7.46 -12.11 -7.23
CA THR A 28 -7.02 -11.43 -6.01
C THR A 28 -5.50 -11.36 -5.93
N THR A 29 -5.05 -10.66 -4.89
CA THR A 29 -3.64 -10.45 -4.60
C THR A 29 -3.07 -11.50 -3.66
N ALA A 30 -1.76 -11.75 -3.76
CA ALA A 30 -0.99 -12.36 -2.68
C ALA A 30 -0.22 -11.28 -1.92
N THR A 31 -0.22 -11.36 -0.59
CA THR A 31 0.49 -10.42 0.27
C THR A 31 1.95 -10.84 0.45
N GLU A 32 2.88 -9.97 0.02
CA GLU A 32 4.29 -10.04 0.37
C GLU A 32 4.57 -9.10 1.54
N SER A 33 5.37 -9.53 2.51
CA SER A 33 5.67 -8.74 3.71
C SER A 33 7.18 -8.65 3.95
N ASP A 34 7.65 -7.43 4.18
CA ASP A 34 9.02 -7.13 4.57
C ASP A 34 9.06 -6.55 5.98
N TYR A 35 10.05 -6.96 6.77
CA TYR A 35 10.26 -6.47 8.13
C TYR A 35 11.73 -6.17 8.39
N HIS A 36 12.00 -4.99 8.94
CA HIS A 36 13.33 -4.54 9.30
C HIS A 36 13.36 -3.99 10.73
N TYR A 37 14.31 -4.48 11.51
CA TYR A 37 14.60 -3.98 12.85
C TYR A 37 16.08 -3.59 12.95
N ARG A 38 16.36 -2.41 13.50
CA ARG A 38 17.71 -1.92 13.74
C ARG A 38 17.81 -1.22 15.08
N GLU A 39 18.81 -1.60 15.85
CA GLU A 39 19.16 -0.95 17.11
C GLU A 39 20.64 -0.54 17.11
N GLU A 40 20.92 0.72 17.42
CA GLU A 40 22.28 1.25 17.41
C GLU A 40 22.55 2.17 18.60
N THR A 41 23.73 2.04 19.21
CA THR A 41 24.21 2.95 20.24
C THR A 41 25.56 3.57 19.86
N LYS A 42 25.57 4.89 19.67
CA LYS A 42 26.78 5.68 19.36
C LYS A 42 27.21 6.53 20.55
N THR A 43 28.48 6.44 20.96
CA THR A 43 29.07 7.27 22.01
C THR A 43 30.17 8.15 21.44
N LYS A 44 30.05 9.47 21.59
CA LYS A 44 31.10 10.45 21.30
C LYS A 44 31.64 11.03 22.61
N LYS A 45 32.97 11.05 22.76
CA LYS A 45 33.68 11.63 23.91
C LYS A 45 34.49 12.84 23.45
N GLY A 46 34.41 13.93 24.17
CA GLY A 46 35.32 15.08 24.09
C GLY A 46 36.10 15.24 25.38
N VAL A 47 36.95 16.27 25.47
CA VAL A 47 37.83 16.51 26.63
C VAL A 47 37.05 16.68 27.93
N LEU A 48 35.91 17.41 27.89
CA LEU A 48 35.07 17.72 29.06
C LEU A 48 33.60 17.35 28.86
N SER A 49 33.25 16.62 27.79
CA SER A 49 31.86 16.29 27.47
C SER A 49 31.69 14.88 26.90
N ARG A 50 30.50 14.32 27.08
CA ARG A 50 30.12 13.00 26.54
C ARG A 50 28.73 13.08 25.92
N LYS A 51 28.55 12.46 24.74
CA LYS A 51 27.27 12.32 24.05
C LYS A 51 27.01 10.85 23.73
N LYS A 52 25.96 10.26 24.30
CA LYS A 52 25.45 8.93 23.96
C LYS A 52 24.15 9.10 23.15
N THR A 53 24.07 8.47 21.99
CA THR A 53 22.87 8.44 21.13
C THR A 53 22.46 6.99 20.97
N HIS A 54 21.24 6.66 21.36
CA HIS A 54 20.65 5.35 21.23
C HIS A 54 19.46 5.47 20.27
N THR A 55 19.45 4.66 19.22
CA THR A 55 18.43 4.72 18.16
C THR A 55 17.87 3.31 17.94
N ILE A 56 16.56 3.20 17.93
CA ILE A 56 15.80 2.01 17.53
C ILE A 56 14.97 2.42 16.33
N GLU A 57 15.00 1.61 15.29
CA GLU A 57 14.24 1.78 14.07
C GLU A 57 13.59 0.43 13.75
N GLU A 58 12.29 0.47 13.50
CA GLU A 58 11.48 -0.67 13.09
C GLU A 58 10.66 -0.25 11.88
N GLU A 59 10.60 -1.11 10.89
CA GLU A 59 9.87 -0.86 9.65
C GLU A 59 9.20 -2.16 9.22
N SER A 60 7.92 -2.05 8.83
CA SER A 60 7.17 -3.16 8.27
C SER A 60 6.44 -2.68 7.03
N ARG A 61 6.44 -3.49 5.98
CA ARG A 61 5.78 -3.17 4.72
C ARG A 61 5.02 -4.39 4.23
N THR A 62 3.79 -4.20 3.76
CA THR A 62 3.06 -5.22 3.01
C THR A 62 2.79 -4.72 1.60
N ARG A 63 3.01 -5.60 0.63
CA ARG A 63 2.80 -5.34 -0.80
C ARG A 63 1.88 -6.39 -1.38
N GLU A 64 0.83 -5.93 -2.04
CA GLU A 64 -0.18 -6.79 -2.65
C GLU A 64 0.19 -7.02 -4.13
N LYS A 65 0.40 -8.29 -4.50
CA LYS A 65 0.72 -8.73 -5.86
C LYS A 65 -0.51 -9.31 -6.53
N GLY A 66 -1.04 -8.60 -7.53
CA GLY A 66 -2.21 -8.98 -8.32
C GLY A 66 -2.06 -10.22 -9.18
N SER A 67 -3.21 -10.77 -9.53
CA SER A 67 -3.31 -11.70 -10.65
C SER A 67 -3.32 -10.94 -11.98
N LEU A 68 -2.87 -11.60 -13.05
CA LEU A 68 -2.83 -11.08 -14.41
C LEU A 68 -3.54 -12.06 -15.36
N LEU A 69 -4.51 -11.57 -16.12
CA LEU A 69 -5.06 -12.23 -17.31
C LEU A 69 -4.75 -11.36 -18.52
N SER A 70 -3.95 -11.87 -19.46
CA SER A 70 -3.56 -11.15 -20.68
C SER A 70 -3.69 -12.03 -21.91
N GLY A 71 -4.51 -11.62 -22.88
CA GLY A 71 -4.80 -12.40 -24.09
C GLY A 71 -5.11 -11.53 -25.31
N ASP A 72 -5.44 -12.16 -26.43
CA ASP A 72 -5.97 -11.44 -27.59
C ASP A 72 -7.34 -10.82 -27.27
N SER A 73 -8.27 -11.65 -26.80
CA SER A 73 -9.48 -11.23 -26.11
C SER A 73 -9.58 -11.91 -24.74
N VAL A 74 -10.18 -11.25 -23.74
CA VAL A 74 -10.38 -11.84 -22.41
C VAL A 74 -11.84 -11.81 -22.02
N THR A 75 -12.43 -12.98 -21.80
CA THR A 75 -13.80 -13.12 -21.30
C THR A 75 -13.81 -13.81 -19.93
N VAL A 76 -14.42 -13.15 -18.95
CA VAL A 76 -14.62 -13.70 -17.60
C VAL A 76 -16.10 -13.70 -17.27
N SER A 77 -16.64 -14.88 -16.92
CA SER A 77 -18.04 -15.06 -16.58
C SER A 77 -18.23 -15.76 -15.24
N ALA A 78 -19.00 -15.14 -14.35
CA ALA A 78 -19.40 -15.69 -13.07
C ALA A 78 -20.92 -15.83 -12.99
N GLY A 79 -21.42 -16.98 -12.52
CA GLY A 79 -22.85 -17.19 -12.29
C GLY A 79 -23.44 -16.26 -11.22
N ASN A 80 -22.62 -15.78 -10.28
CA ASN A 80 -22.99 -14.96 -9.15
C ASN A 80 -22.11 -13.70 -9.07
N ASN A 81 -20.89 -13.79 -8.51
CA ASN A 81 -20.04 -12.61 -8.32
C ASN A 81 -18.70 -12.72 -9.05
N LEU A 82 -18.22 -11.61 -9.59
CA LEU A 82 -16.87 -11.45 -10.15
C LEU A 82 -16.12 -10.40 -9.34
N THR A 83 -14.98 -10.79 -8.77
CA THR A 83 -14.09 -9.87 -8.05
C THR A 83 -12.75 -9.77 -8.77
N VAL A 84 -12.31 -8.56 -9.06
CA VAL A 84 -10.96 -8.23 -9.54
C VAL A 84 -10.36 -7.25 -8.55
N GLN A 85 -9.42 -7.71 -7.72
CA GLN A 85 -8.82 -6.90 -6.67
C GLN A 85 -7.31 -6.78 -6.87
N GLY A 86 -6.82 -5.55 -7.01
CA GLY A 86 -5.41 -5.22 -7.26
C GLY A 86 -4.76 -6.03 -8.38
N SER A 87 -5.59 -6.46 -9.33
CA SER A 87 -5.30 -7.42 -10.40
C SER A 87 -5.59 -6.80 -11.76
N ASP A 88 -4.93 -7.31 -12.78
CA ASP A 88 -4.97 -6.82 -14.15
C ASP A 88 -5.69 -7.81 -15.08
N VAL A 89 -6.67 -7.32 -15.84
CA VAL A 89 -7.36 -8.06 -16.90
C VAL A 89 -7.25 -7.23 -18.18
N VAL A 90 -6.36 -7.63 -19.07
CA VAL A 90 -5.98 -6.84 -20.24
C VAL A 90 -6.05 -7.65 -21.53
N ALA A 91 -6.50 -7.02 -22.61
CA ALA A 91 -6.56 -7.64 -23.93
C ALA A 91 -6.07 -6.71 -25.03
N ASP A 92 -5.61 -7.28 -26.15
CA ASP A 92 -5.32 -6.52 -27.35
C ASP A 92 -6.63 -6.06 -28.01
N HIS A 93 -7.58 -6.98 -28.18
CA HIS A 93 -8.96 -6.72 -28.61
C HIS A 93 -9.88 -6.67 -27.39
N ASP A 94 -10.94 -7.46 -27.32
CA ASP A 94 -12.04 -7.18 -26.39
C ASP A 94 -11.81 -7.74 -24.98
N VAL A 95 -12.24 -6.98 -23.97
CA VAL A 95 -12.40 -7.49 -22.60
C VAL A 95 -13.88 -7.52 -22.23
N ALA A 96 -14.38 -8.68 -21.83
CA ALA A 96 -15.75 -8.88 -21.38
C ALA A 96 -15.78 -9.48 -19.96
N LEU A 97 -16.28 -8.71 -19.00
CA LEU A 97 -16.45 -9.12 -17.60
C LEU A 97 -17.93 -9.20 -17.28
N GLY A 98 -18.43 -10.38 -16.90
CA GLY A 98 -19.84 -10.62 -16.66
C GLY A 98 -20.11 -11.37 -15.37
N ALA A 99 -21.06 -10.89 -14.57
CA ALA A 99 -21.54 -11.61 -13.39
C ALA A 99 -23.08 -11.57 -13.27
N GLY A 100 -23.67 -12.68 -12.84
CA GLY A 100 -25.12 -12.77 -12.62
C GLY A 100 -25.65 -11.84 -11.52
N ASN A 101 -24.80 -11.44 -10.58
CA ASN A 101 -25.13 -10.53 -9.48
C ASN A 101 -24.17 -9.33 -9.45
N ASN A 102 -22.99 -9.43 -8.86
CA ASN A 102 -22.09 -8.27 -8.70
C ASN A 102 -20.78 -8.42 -9.47
N VAL A 103 -20.28 -7.30 -10.00
CA VAL A 103 -18.90 -7.17 -10.50
C VAL A 103 -18.19 -6.11 -9.67
N ASP A 104 -17.14 -6.51 -8.96
CA ASP A 104 -16.33 -5.64 -8.10
C ASP A 104 -14.91 -5.53 -8.68
N ILE A 105 -14.49 -4.33 -9.08
CA ILE A 105 -13.15 -4.04 -9.59
C ILE A 105 -12.51 -3.03 -8.63
N LEU A 106 -11.58 -3.49 -7.81
CA LEU A 106 -11.13 -2.80 -6.61
C LEU A 106 -9.60 -2.70 -6.56
N ALA A 107 -9.08 -1.59 -6.02
CA ALA A 107 -7.69 -1.55 -5.60
C ALA A 107 -7.44 -2.52 -4.44
N ALA A 108 -6.28 -3.17 -4.44
CA ALA A 108 -5.73 -3.74 -3.23
C ALA A 108 -5.08 -2.64 -2.37
N THR A 109 -4.63 -2.99 -1.16
CA THR A 109 -4.11 -2.02 -0.20
C THR A 109 -2.74 -2.41 0.31
N ASN A 110 -1.71 -1.68 -0.10
CA ASN A 110 -0.38 -1.80 0.49
C ASN A 110 -0.35 -1.09 1.85
N THR A 111 0.45 -1.59 2.79
CA THR A 111 0.65 -0.93 4.08
C THR A 111 2.13 -0.69 4.33
N ASP A 112 2.46 0.45 4.93
CA ASP A 112 3.82 0.77 5.36
C ASP A 112 3.73 1.30 6.79
N THR A 113 4.50 0.73 7.72
CA THR A 113 4.65 1.24 9.08
C THR A 113 6.13 1.49 9.37
N SER A 114 6.41 2.60 10.04
CA SER A 114 7.75 2.93 10.48
C SER A 114 7.70 3.47 11.90
N TRP A 115 8.50 2.91 12.78
CA TRP A 115 8.72 3.41 14.11
C TRP A 115 10.18 3.75 14.31
N ARG A 116 10.44 4.89 14.91
CA ARG A 116 11.78 5.35 15.24
C ARG A 116 11.80 5.95 16.62
N PHE A 117 12.62 5.37 17.49
CA PHE A 117 12.94 5.94 18.78
C PHE A 117 14.39 6.41 18.81
N LYS A 118 14.63 7.64 19.27
CA LYS A 118 15.96 8.21 19.41
C LYS A 118 16.12 8.87 20.77
N GLU A 119 17.01 8.32 21.58
CA GLU A 119 17.43 8.90 22.85
C GLU A 119 18.84 9.51 22.72
N THR A 120 18.98 10.80 23.01
CA THR A 120 20.28 11.48 23.11
C THR A 120 20.52 11.92 24.55
N LYS A 121 21.56 11.36 25.16
CA LYS A 121 22.08 11.79 26.47
C LYS A 121 23.37 12.56 26.26
N LYS A 122 23.46 13.76 26.82
CA LYS A 122 24.69 14.54 26.88
C LYS A 122 25.04 14.80 28.34
N SER A 123 26.32 14.85 28.67
CA SER A 123 26.80 15.19 30.01
C SER A 123 28.15 15.91 29.97
N GLY A 124 28.46 16.65 31.02
CA GLY A 124 29.72 17.40 31.18
C GLY A 124 29.53 18.89 30.90
N LEU A 125 30.60 19.54 30.44
CA LEU A 125 30.60 20.95 30.08
C LEU A 125 29.87 21.17 28.74
N MET A 126 28.85 22.04 28.74
CA MET A 126 28.00 22.36 27.60
C MET A 126 27.96 23.86 27.35
N GLY A 127 27.89 24.25 26.08
CA GLY A 127 27.61 25.63 25.70
C GLY A 127 26.13 25.97 25.92
N THR A 128 25.86 27.17 26.43
CA THR A 128 24.50 27.67 26.70
C THR A 128 23.82 28.30 25.48
N GLY A 129 24.57 28.58 24.40
CA GLY A 129 24.12 29.39 23.28
C GLY A 129 24.47 30.89 23.40
N GLY A 130 25.20 31.30 24.44
CA GLY A 130 25.77 32.63 24.67
C GLY A 130 27.17 32.56 25.29
N ILE A 131 27.56 33.56 26.11
CA ILE A 131 28.89 33.65 26.75
C ILE A 131 29.04 32.68 27.96
N GLY A 132 27.94 32.10 28.45
CA GLY A 132 27.95 31.20 29.61
C GLY A 132 28.18 29.72 29.30
N PHE A 133 28.60 28.96 30.33
CA PHE A 133 28.74 27.50 30.27
C PHE A 133 27.85 26.78 31.30
N THR A 134 27.34 25.61 30.93
CA THR A 134 26.58 24.73 31.81
C THR A 134 27.40 23.48 32.10
N ILE A 135 27.53 23.11 33.37
CA ILE A 135 28.01 21.78 33.76
C ILE A 135 26.79 20.98 34.20
N GLY A 136 26.48 19.91 33.47
CA GLY A 136 25.28 19.14 33.76
C GLY A 136 25.04 17.98 32.82
N SER A 137 23.79 17.55 32.78
CA SER A 137 23.28 16.50 31.92
C SER A 137 22.00 16.95 31.21
N SER A 138 21.82 16.44 29.99
CA SER A 138 20.60 16.63 29.22
C SER A 138 20.20 15.31 28.57
N LYS A 139 18.94 14.91 28.70
CA LYS A 139 18.33 13.81 27.96
C LYS A 139 17.28 14.37 27.02
N THR A 140 17.32 13.94 25.77
CA THR A 140 16.29 14.22 24.76
C THR A 140 15.81 12.91 24.17
N THR A 141 14.51 12.70 24.12
CA THR A 141 13.89 11.56 23.43
C THR A 141 13.03 12.07 22.29
N HIS A 142 13.06 11.34 21.19
CA HIS A 142 12.22 11.56 20.02
C HIS A 142 11.63 10.20 19.66
N ASP A 143 10.32 10.04 19.85
CA ASP A 143 9.54 8.88 19.43
C ASP A 143 8.70 9.30 18.23
N LEU A 144 8.90 8.64 17.09
CA LEU A 144 8.24 8.92 15.83
C LEU A 144 7.57 7.63 15.34
N ARG A 145 6.26 7.66 15.15
CA ARG A 145 5.48 6.57 14.55
C ARG A 145 4.83 7.08 13.28
N GLU A 146 5.03 6.37 12.19
CA GLU A 146 4.42 6.63 10.89
C GLU A 146 3.68 5.37 10.44
N GLN A 147 2.48 5.57 9.89
CA GLN A 147 1.69 4.50 9.28
C GLN A 147 1.08 5.03 8.00
N GLY A 148 1.09 4.24 6.94
CA GLY A 148 0.47 4.55 5.67
C GLY A 148 -0.24 3.35 5.08
N THR A 149 -1.28 3.64 4.31
CA THR A 149 -1.93 2.68 3.41
C THR A 149 -1.97 3.30 2.02
N THR A 150 -1.55 2.54 1.00
CA THR A 150 -1.48 3.02 -0.38
C THR A 150 -2.30 2.09 -1.26
N GLN A 151 -3.41 2.59 -1.82
CA GLN A 151 -4.22 1.88 -2.80
C GLN A 151 -3.77 2.21 -4.23
N SER A 152 -3.25 3.43 -4.46
CA SER A 152 -2.78 3.88 -5.77
C SER A 152 -1.61 3.07 -6.36
N GLY A 153 -0.91 2.28 -5.54
CA GLY A 153 0.19 1.42 -5.97
C GLY A 153 -0.21 -0.03 -6.28
N SER A 154 -1.48 -0.38 -6.05
CA SER A 154 -2.05 -1.71 -6.30
C SER A 154 -3.47 -1.58 -6.84
N PHE A 155 -3.67 -0.64 -7.77
CA PHE A 155 -4.93 -0.48 -8.49
C PHE A 155 -5.20 -1.72 -9.34
N SER A 156 -6.49 -1.95 -9.62
CA SER A 156 -6.88 -2.94 -10.63
C SER A 156 -6.93 -2.29 -12.00
N THR A 157 -6.46 -2.98 -13.04
CA THR A 157 -6.58 -2.52 -14.43
C THR A 157 -7.50 -3.45 -15.20
N VAL A 158 -8.53 -2.91 -15.84
CA VAL A 158 -9.32 -3.64 -16.84
C VAL A 158 -9.23 -2.88 -18.15
N GLY A 159 -8.54 -3.48 -19.13
CA GLY A 159 -7.99 -2.73 -20.25
C GLY A 159 -8.09 -3.44 -21.59
N SER A 160 -8.46 -2.69 -22.62
CA SER A 160 -8.33 -3.11 -24.01
C SER A 160 -7.49 -2.09 -24.79
N THR A 161 -6.57 -2.57 -25.62
CA THR A 161 -5.65 -1.70 -26.37
C THR A 161 -6.26 -1.22 -27.70
N ASP A 162 -6.89 -2.11 -28.46
CA ASP A 162 -7.54 -1.84 -29.77
C ASP A 162 -9.00 -2.30 -29.81
N GLY A 163 -9.55 -2.83 -28.73
CA GLY A 163 -10.93 -3.31 -28.62
C GLY A 163 -11.80 -2.50 -27.66
N SER A 164 -12.92 -3.09 -27.31
CA SER A 164 -13.87 -2.55 -26.33
C SER A 164 -13.74 -3.25 -24.98
N VAL A 165 -14.12 -2.55 -23.92
CA VAL A 165 -14.30 -3.13 -22.58
C VAL A 165 -15.78 -3.14 -22.25
N ALA A 166 -16.30 -4.30 -21.91
CA ALA A 166 -17.68 -4.49 -21.48
C ALA A 166 -17.73 -5.12 -20.09
N ILE A 167 -18.32 -4.40 -19.14
CA ILE A 167 -18.53 -4.87 -17.77
C ILE A 167 -20.04 -4.92 -17.52
N SER A 168 -20.55 -6.11 -17.22
CA SER A 168 -21.97 -6.37 -17.03
C SER A 168 -22.25 -7.09 -15.72
N ALA A 169 -22.94 -6.41 -14.81
CA ALA A 169 -23.43 -6.99 -13.57
C ALA A 169 -24.96 -7.14 -13.61
N GLY A 170 -25.50 -8.25 -13.11
CA GLY A 170 -26.96 -8.39 -12.97
C GLY A 170 -27.57 -7.47 -11.91
N ASN A 171 -26.78 -7.03 -10.94
CA ASN A 171 -27.18 -6.17 -9.84
C ASN A 171 -26.26 -4.94 -9.68
N GLN A 172 -25.02 -5.11 -9.22
CA GLN A 172 -24.12 -3.97 -8.98
C GLN A 172 -22.80 -4.13 -9.71
N ALA A 173 -22.38 -3.07 -10.42
CA ALA A 173 -21.00 -2.91 -10.87
C ALA A 173 -20.31 -1.85 -10.00
N HIS A 174 -19.29 -2.25 -9.24
CA HIS A 174 -18.53 -1.36 -8.35
C HIS A 174 -17.09 -1.25 -8.84
N ILE A 175 -16.67 -0.01 -9.13
CA ILE A 175 -15.31 0.33 -9.56
C ILE A 175 -14.69 1.21 -8.49
N GLY A 176 -13.73 0.69 -7.74
CA GLY A 176 -13.14 1.38 -6.59
C GLY A 176 -11.62 1.44 -6.68
N GLY A 177 -11.05 2.60 -7.03
CA GLY A 177 -9.61 2.76 -7.18
C GLY A 177 -8.99 1.89 -8.30
N ALA A 178 -9.71 1.73 -9.39
CA ALA A 178 -9.31 0.94 -10.54
C ALA A 178 -9.33 1.77 -11.83
N ASP A 179 -8.51 1.36 -12.79
CA ASP A 179 -8.43 1.95 -14.12
C ASP A 179 -9.19 1.09 -15.13
N LEU A 180 -10.10 1.72 -15.86
CA LEU A 180 -10.84 1.12 -16.97
C LEU A 180 -10.41 1.80 -18.28
N ILE A 181 -9.86 1.04 -19.21
CA ILE A 181 -9.27 1.58 -20.44
C ILE A 181 -9.83 0.81 -21.64
N ALA A 182 -10.37 1.50 -22.64
CA ALA A 182 -10.80 0.87 -23.89
C ALA A 182 -10.24 1.66 -25.08
N GLY A 183 -9.72 0.94 -26.07
CA GLY A 183 -9.28 1.54 -27.34
C GLY A 183 -10.46 2.02 -28.21
N LYS A 184 -11.60 1.34 -28.07
CA LYS A 184 -12.87 1.66 -28.73
C LYS A 184 -13.91 2.09 -27.69
N ASP A 185 -14.84 1.20 -27.35
CA ASP A 185 -15.96 1.53 -26.46
C ASP A 185 -15.73 0.99 -25.04
N LEU A 186 -16.09 1.78 -24.04
CA LEU A 186 -16.20 1.32 -22.65
C LEU A 186 -17.69 1.28 -22.27
N SER A 187 -18.19 0.09 -21.95
CA SER A 187 -19.56 -0.10 -21.46
C SER A 187 -19.55 -0.71 -20.06
N LEU A 188 -20.34 -0.10 -19.18
CA LEU A 188 -20.49 -0.51 -17.78
C LEU A 188 -21.98 -0.55 -17.46
N SER A 189 -22.49 -1.73 -17.10
CA SER A 189 -23.93 -1.94 -16.86
C SER A 189 -24.20 -2.73 -15.59
N GLY A 190 -25.32 -2.38 -14.95
CA GLY A 190 -25.89 -3.04 -13.78
C GLY A 190 -27.11 -2.27 -13.30
N ASN A 191 -27.89 -2.85 -12.38
CA ASN A 191 -28.99 -2.13 -11.74
C ASN A 191 -28.47 -0.93 -10.93
N SER A 192 -27.25 -1.05 -10.40
CA SER A 192 -26.50 0.03 -9.77
C SER A 192 -25.06 0.05 -10.30
N VAL A 193 -24.54 1.25 -10.53
CA VAL A 193 -23.14 1.48 -10.91
C VAL A 193 -22.53 2.45 -9.92
N ILE A 194 -21.48 2.00 -9.23
CA ILE A 194 -20.75 2.78 -8.23
C ILE A 194 -19.32 2.96 -8.73
N VAL A 195 -18.84 4.20 -8.78
CA VAL A 195 -17.46 4.53 -9.14
C VAL A 195 -16.87 5.41 -8.05
N GLU A 196 -15.87 4.90 -7.36
CA GLU A 196 -15.20 5.55 -6.24
C GLU A 196 -13.68 5.65 -6.49
N PRO A 197 -13.05 6.76 -6.11
CA PRO A 197 -11.60 6.86 -6.17
C PRO A 197 -10.93 5.94 -5.14
N GLY A 198 -9.69 5.52 -5.43
CA GLY A 198 -8.83 4.92 -4.42
C GLY A 198 -8.32 5.98 -3.45
N HIS A 199 -8.08 5.60 -2.19
CA HIS A 199 -7.62 6.51 -1.15
C HIS A 199 -6.29 6.07 -0.53
N ASP A 200 -5.29 6.95 -0.62
CA ASP A 200 -4.06 6.81 0.15
C ASP A 200 -4.18 7.55 1.47
N LYS A 201 -3.72 6.93 2.56
CA LYS A 201 -3.73 7.52 3.90
C LYS A 201 -2.34 7.45 4.48
N ARG A 202 -1.91 8.51 5.16
CA ARG A 202 -0.67 8.53 5.95
C ARG A 202 -0.91 9.29 7.25
N SER A 203 -0.53 8.66 8.35
CA SER A 203 -0.53 9.22 9.70
C SER A 203 0.90 9.32 10.22
N ARG A 204 1.15 10.32 11.06
CA ARG A 204 2.46 10.59 11.68
C ARG A 204 2.27 11.13 13.09
N ASP A 205 2.68 10.35 14.08
CA ASP A 205 2.69 10.73 15.49
C ASP A 205 4.13 10.98 15.95
N GLU A 206 4.39 12.15 16.53
CA GLU A 206 5.72 12.55 16.99
C GLU A 206 5.66 13.05 18.45
N ILE A 207 6.47 12.45 19.32
CA ILE A 207 6.62 12.85 20.72
C ILE A 207 8.07 13.25 20.96
N PHE A 208 8.25 14.50 21.40
CA PHE A 208 9.54 15.05 21.79
C PHE A 208 9.57 15.37 23.29
N GLU A 209 10.50 14.76 24.02
CA GLU A 209 10.74 15.12 25.43
C GLU A 209 12.17 15.60 25.65
N GLN A 210 12.32 16.58 26.54
CA GLN A 210 13.62 17.08 26.96
C GLN A 210 13.68 17.23 28.48
N LYS A 211 14.72 16.66 29.09
CA LYS A 211 15.02 16.76 30.53
C LYS A 211 16.44 17.29 30.69
N LYS A 212 16.63 18.32 31.52
CA LYS A 212 17.95 18.94 31.79
C LYS A 212 18.17 19.03 33.30
N SER A 213 19.42 18.89 33.73
CA SER A 213 19.86 19.13 35.10
C SER A 213 21.29 19.64 35.08
N GLY A 214 21.59 20.71 35.80
CA GLY A 214 22.94 21.27 35.85
C GLY A 214 23.00 22.68 36.40
N LEU A 215 24.22 23.13 36.67
CA LEU A 215 24.52 24.50 37.07
C LEU A 215 24.97 25.28 35.84
N THR A 216 24.40 26.45 35.63
CA THR A 216 24.78 27.37 34.55
C THR A 216 25.47 28.58 35.14
N VAL A 217 26.61 28.95 34.58
CA VAL A 217 27.31 30.20 34.87
C VAL A 217 27.21 31.05 33.62
N ALA A 218 26.66 32.26 33.76
CA ALA A 218 26.44 33.23 32.69
C ALA A 218 27.40 34.42 32.83
#